data_AF-E9J9V4-F1
#
_entry.id   AF-E9J9V4-F1
#
_cell.length_a   1.000
_cell.length_b   1.000
_cell.length_c   1.000
_cell.angle_alpha   90.00
_cell.angle_beta   90.00
_cell.angle_gamma   90.00
#
_symmetry.space_group_name_H-M   'P 1'
#
loop_
_entity.id
_entity.type
_entity.pdbx_description
1 polymer ?
#
loop_
_entity_poly.entity_id
_entity_poly.type
_entity_poly.pdbx_seq_one_letter_code
_entity_poly.pdbx_strand_id
1 'polypeptide(L)' 'MHSMSYHFLAGVSTISHVIGETCDATWNCIRQKVIPPSKTTEEWLHLAKEFEEKWDFNHCIGAIDGKHVII' A
#
# COMPACT_ATOMS: atom_id res chain seq x y z
N MET A 1 -3.14 5.60 -16.35
CA MET A 1 -2.64 6.99 -16.57
C MET A 1 -3.35 7.71 -17.71
N HIS A 2 -3.58 7.08 -18.87
CA HIS A 2 -4.30 7.73 -19.98
C HIS A 2 -5.73 8.19 -19.63
N SER A 3 -6.52 7.38 -18.90
CA SER A 3 -7.84 7.81 -18.41
C SER A 3 -7.75 9.10 -17.57
N MET A 4 -6.81 9.16 -16.64
CA MET A 4 -6.57 10.32 -15.79
C MET A 4 -6.11 11.55 -16.58
N SER A 5 -5.29 11.38 -17.62
CA SER A 5 -4.90 12.52 -18.47
C SER A 5 -6.10 13.19 -19.13
N TYR A 6 -7.13 12.43 -19.52
CA TYR A 6 -8.38 12.99 -20.03
C TYR A 6 -9.22 13.66 -18.94
N HIS A 7 -9.31 13.07 -17.74
CA HIS A 7 -10.09 13.63 -16.64
C HIS A 7 -9.51 14.96 -16.12
N PHE A 8 -8.19 15.05 -16.01
CA PHE A 8 -7.51 16.22 -15.46
C PHE A 8 -6.98 17.18 -16.53
N LEU A 9 -7.21 16.88 -17.81
CA LEU A 9 -6.73 17.66 -18.95
C LEU A 9 -5.21 17.96 -18.86
N ALA A 10 -4.45 16.98 -18.39
CA ALA A 10 -3.02 17.09 -18.13
C ALA A 10 -2.25 15.98 -18.86
N GLY A 11 -1.01 16.26 -19.23
CA GLY A 11 -0.15 15.28 -19.90
C GLY A 11 0.07 14.03 -19.04
N VAL A 12 0.21 12.87 -19.70
CA VAL A 12 0.47 11.58 -19.03
C VAL A 12 1.72 11.66 -18.14
N SER A 13 2.78 12.36 -18.61
CA SER A 13 4.01 12.58 -17.85
C SER A 13 3.76 13.39 -16.59
N THR A 14 3.03 14.51 -16.69
CA THR A 14 2.67 15.36 -15.55
C THR A 14 1.87 14.57 -14.50
N ILE A 15 0.86 13.81 -14.94
CA ILE A 15 0.07 12.98 -14.04
C ILE A 15 0.93 11.92 -13.36
N SER A 16 1.81 11.24 -14.10
CA SER A 16 2.73 10.25 -13.53
C SER A 16 3.63 10.86 -12.47
N HIS A 17 4.15 12.07 -12.73
CA HIS A 17 5.03 12.78 -11.82
C HIS A 17 4.29 13.18 -10.52
N VAL A 18 3.11 13.77 -10.65
CA VAL A 18 2.29 14.19 -9.50
C VAL A 18 1.89 13.00 -8.63
N ILE A 19 1.54 11.86 -9.23
CA ILE A 19 1.24 10.64 -8.47
C ILE A 19 2.47 10.19 -7.67
N GLY A 20 3.65 10.16 -8.31
CA GLY A 20 4.90 9.79 -7.65
C GLY A 20 5.20 10.70 -6.44
N GLU A 21 5.18 12.01 -6.65
CA GLU A 21 5.40 12.99 -5.57
C GLU A 21 4.39 12.86 -4.43
N THR A 22 3.12 12.63 -4.76
CA THR A 22 2.05 12.46 -3.76
C THR A 22 2.25 11.17 -2.96
N CYS A 23 2.58 10.07 -3.62
CA CYS A 23 2.88 8.79 -2.96
C CYS A 23 4.10 8.92 -2.03
N ASP A 24 5.17 9.58 -2.48
CA ASP A 24 6.37 9.80 -1.67
C ASP A 24 6.08 10.68 -0.46
N ALA A 25 5.35 11.78 -0.65
CA ALA A 25 4.94 12.65 0.44
C ALA A 25 4.08 11.89 1.46
N THR A 26 3.10 11.12 0.98
CA THR A 26 2.25 10.28 1.82
C THR A 26 3.07 9.28 2.62
N TRP A 27 3.94 8.51 1.96
CA TRP A 27 4.83 7.54 2.59
C TRP A 27 5.67 8.18 3.70
N ASN A 28 6.33 9.30 3.39
CA ASN A 28 7.20 9.99 4.34
C ASN A 28 6.43 10.52 5.56
N CYS A 29 5.18 10.96 5.39
CA CYS A 29 4.35 11.47 6.48
C CYS A 29 3.76 10.37 7.38
N ILE A 30 3.39 9.21 6.82
CA ILE A 30 2.63 8.20 7.57
C ILE A 30 3.45 6.99 8.03
N ARG A 31 4.54 6.64 7.32
CA ARG A 31 5.25 5.36 7.54
C ARG A 31 5.65 5.13 8.99
N GLN A 32 6.11 6.17 9.69
CA GLN A 32 6.55 6.06 11.09
C GLN A 32 5.39 5.80 12.07
N LYS A 33 4.16 6.17 11.70
CA LYS A 33 2.97 5.98 12.54
C LYS A 33 2.33 4.61 12.32
N VAL A 34 2.39 4.09 11.09
CA VAL A 34 1.64 2.89 10.68
C VAL A 34 2.51 1.65 10.57
N ILE A 35 3.81 1.80 10.32
CA ILE A 35 4.74 0.68 10.22
C ILE A 35 5.48 0.56 11.56
N PRO A 36 5.40 -0.59 12.24
CA PRO A 36 6.18 -0.85 13.44
C PRO A 36 7.68 -0.64 13.17
N PRO A 37 8.46 -0.13 14.15
CA PRO A 37 9.89 0.08 13.96
C PRO A 37 10.59 -1.24 13.60
N SER A 38 11.41 -1.16 12.54
CA SER A 38 12.33 -2.17 11.99
C SER A 38 12.08 -3.61 12.42
N LYS A 39 11.11 -4.26 11.76
CA LYS A 39 10.98 -5.71 11.77
C LYS A 39 12.10 -6.36 10.96
N THR A 40 12.69 -7.45 11.47
CA THR A 40 13.64 -8.25 10.70
C THR A 40 12.93 -8.94 9.53
N THR A 41 13.69 -9.41 8.55
CA THR A 41 13.15 -10.18 7.42
C THR A 41 12.32 -11.38 7.91
N GLU A 42 12.79 -12.06 8.96
CA GLU A 42 12.11 -13.21 9.57
C GLU A 42 10.76 -12.82 10.18
N GLU A 43 10.68 -11.67 10.86
CA GLU A 43 9.42 -11.17 11.40
C GLU A 43 8.41 -10.82 10.30
N TRP A 44 8.88 -10.28 9.18
CA TRP A 44 8.02 -10.02 8.02
C TRP A 44 7.51 -11.30 7.38
N LEU A 45 8.38 -12.31 7.23
CA LEU A 45 7.99 -13.63 6.71
C LEU A 45 7.00 -14.33 7.64
N HIS A 46 7.19 -14.20 8.95
CA HIS A 46 6.26 -14.74 9.94
C HIS A 46 4.89 -14.07 9.84
N LEU A 47 4.84 -12.74 9.75
CA LEU A 47 3.60 -11.99 9.58
C LEU A 47 2.88 -12.35 8.26
N ALA A 48 3.64 -12.51 7.18
CA ALA A 48 3.08 -12.93 5.89
C ALA A 48 2.42 -14.31 5.99
N LYS A 49 3.10 -15.26 6.64
CA LYS A 49 2.59 -16.61 6.87
C LYS A 49 1.34 -16.61 7.76
N GLU A 50 1.35 -15.85 8.85
CA GLU A 50 0.16 -15.75 9.72
C GLU A 50 -1.04 -15.15 8.99
N PHE A 51 -0.80 -14.15 8.14
CA PHE A 51 -1.88 -13.53 7.38
C PHE A 51 -2.43 -14.49 6.33
N GLU A 52 -1.57 -15.21 5.62
CA GLU A 52 -1.96 -16.26 4.68
C GLU A 52 -2.77 -17.36 5.38
N GLU A 53 -2.34 -17.86 6.54
CA GLU A 53 -3.06 -18.89 7.29
C GLU A 53 -4.45 -18.45 7.75
N LYS A 54 -4.63 -17.16 8.08
CA LYS A 54 -5.91 -16.61 8.56
C LYS A 54 -6.86 -16.24 7.43
N TRP A 55 -6.32 -15.79 6.28
CA TRP A 55 -7.11 -15.15 5.23
C TRP A 55 -6.99 -15.82 3.86
N ASP A 56 -6.20 -16.89 3.73
CA ASP A 56 -5.86 -17.56 2.46
C ASP A 56 -5.37 -16.57 1.38
N PHE A 57 -4.58 -15.58 1.81
CA PHE A 57 -4.08 -14.53 0.95
C PHE A 57 -2.55 -14.46 1.00
N ASN A 58 -1.94 -15.09 0.00
CA ASN A 58 -0.49 -15.21 -0.11
C ASN A 58 0.21 -13.86 -0.35
N HIS A 59 1.49 -13.80 0.02
CA HIS A 59 2.37 -12.64 -0.17
C HIS A 59 1.83 -11.32 0.41
N CYS A 60 0.98 -11.41 1.43
CA CYS A 60 0.39 -10.26 2.11
C CYS A 60 0.74 -10.30 3.59
N ILE A 61 1.10 -9.14 4.14
CA ILE A 61 1.49 -8.96 5.54
C ILE A 61 0.40 -8.28 6.37
N GLY A 62 -0.72 -7.91 5.74
CA GLY A 62 -1.77 -7.11 6.37
C GLY A 62 -2.62 -6.35 5.35
N ALA A 63 -3.80 -5.94 5.78
CA ALA A 63 -4.70 -5.08 5.02
C ALA A 63 -4.87 -3.73 5.74
N ILE A 64 -4.84 -2.63 4.98
CA ILE A 64 -5.13 -1.28 5.51
C ILE A 64 -6.64 -1.08 5.66
N ASP A 65 -7.40 -1.60 4.70
CA ASP A 65 -8.86 -1.57 4.70
C ASP A 65 -9.37 -3.01 4.60
N GLY A 66 -10.09 -3.44 5.63
CA GLY A 66 -10.72 -4.74 5.69
C GLY A 66 -12.21 -4.55 5.54
N LYS A 67 -12.81 -5.08 4.47
CA LYS A 67 -14.26 -5.28 4.45
C LYS A 67 -14.57 -6.31 5.54
N HIS A 68 -15.13 -5.87 6.67
CA HIS A 68 -15.63 -6.77 7.70
C HIS A 68 -16.75 -7.62 7.08
N VAL A 69 -16.43 -8.83 6.64
CA VAL A 69 -17.42 -9.82 6.26
C VAL A 69 -17.89 -10.47 7.56
N ILE A 70 -19.04 -10.02 8.06
CA ILE A 70 -19.73 -10.72 9.14
C ILE A 70 -20.32 -11.98 8.53
N ILE A 71 -19.89 -13.15 9.03
CA ILE A 71 -20.42 -14.47 8.68
C ILE A 71 -21.58 -14.77 9.61
#